data_AF-A0A521H3T9-F1
#
_entry.id   AF-A0A521H3T9-F1
#
_cell.length_a   1.000
_cell.length_b   1.000
_cell.length_c   1.000
_cell.angle_alpha   90.00
_cell.angle_beta   90.00
_cell.angle_gamma   90.00
#
_symmetry.space_group_name_H-M   'P 1'
#
loop_
_entity.id
_entity.type
_entity.pdbx_description
1 polymer ?
#
loop_
_entity_poly.entity_id
_entity_poly.type
_entity_poly.pdbx_seq_one_letter_code
_entity_poly.pdbx_strand_id
1 'polypeptide(L)'
;MLILPLPLFLSVSACPQAPALPATPEAFAAAVGARKAWLGRAPGLEVWSDEDEGFKEVDEPARKAWTMASEWIGGPLLPEDQVARVLVLHGEERLQAYFPLFVAECQRRHVPAPGADFVQGVVRSGSGLWSNPPAVWINGQILHKDDLATRVVHDLGAIAARFLTSPYGNQPPECLEEGFAGMLMRHALKKPTGLVSHQGAAQASTLHGYGVFAGIGAASNDYSNHPASWPGILKQAVQKMRKEKELEPKSRVDQLLLRNESEWARADYAYAWAVIEFLFDPLEPYGGVAADPKFKRGATPLAESRRSVTVAVLEQLREEFGGADAPARAARMRELVLERSGETPEQLHAAFMRWVEAAMPKK
;
A
#
# COMPACT_ATOMS: atom_id res chain seq x y z
N MET A 1 23.18 -72.40 9.35
CA MET A 1 23.23 -71.19 10.19
C MET A 1 23.42 -70.00 9.27
N LEU A 2 22.35 -69.25 8.99
CA LEU A 2 22.35 -68.03 8.19
C LEU A 2 21.33 -67.10 8.86
N ILE A 3 21.82 -66.02 9.45
CA ILE A 3 21.02 -65.01 10.15
C ILE A 3 20.80 -63.86 9.16
N LEU A 4 19.55 -63.61 8.77
CA LEU A 4 19.14 -62.43 8.03
C LEU A 4 18.86 -61.27 9.01
N PRO A 5 19.33 -60.03 8.76
CA PRO A 5 18.97 -58.90 9.61
C PRO A 5 17.59 -58.36 9.22
N LEU A 6 16.78 -58.06 10.24
CA LEU A 6 15.53 -57.29 10.12
C LEU A 6 15.81 -55.90 9.53
N PRO A 7 14.91 -55.33 8.69
CA PRO A 7 15.00 -53.93 8.33
C PRO A 7 14.58 -53.07 9.54
N LEU A 8 15.46 -52.14 9.93
CA LEU A 8 15.09 -51.02 10.79
C LEU A 8 14.07 -50.16 10.06
N PHE A 9 12.82 -50.19 10.52
CA PHE A 9 11.88 -49.10 10.25
C PHE A 9 12.34 -47.88 11.05
N LEU A 10 13.00 -46.93 10.38
CA LEU A 10 13.14 -45.57 10.88
C LEU A 10 11.74 -44.97 10.91
N SER A 11 11.13 -44.92 12.10
CA SER A 11 9.98 -44.07 12.34
C SER A 11 10.45 -42.63 12.12
N VAL A 12 10.09 -42.06 10.97
CA VAL A 12 10.16 -40.61 10.79
C VAL A 12 9.19 -40.03 11.81
N SER A 13 9.71 -39.55 12.95
CA SER A 13 8.92 -38.75 13.87
C SER A 13 8.33 -37.61 13.05
N ALA A 14 7.01 -37.59 12.94
CA ALA A 14 6.29 -36.48 12.36
C ALA A 14 6.77 -35.22 13.10
N CYS A 15 7.39 -34.29 12.35
CA CYS A 15 7.70 -32.98 12.87
C CYS A 15 6.40 -32.42 13.48
N PRO A 16 6.40 -31.89 14.71
CA PRO A 16 5.20 -31.30 15.28
C PRO A 16 4.64 -30.30 14.27
N GLN A 17 3.36 -30.44 13.88
CA GLN A 17 2.72 -29.46 13.02
C GLN A 17 2.87 -28.11 13.71
N ALA A 18 3.51 -27.16 13.02
CA ALA A 18 3.70 -25.82 13.53
C ALA A 18 2.33 -25.24 13.92
N PRO A 19 2.20 -24.58 15.08
CA PRO A 19 0.92 -24.07 15.54
C PRO A 19 0.35 -23.09 14.51
N ALA A 20 -0.90 -23.30 14.10
CA ALA A 20 -1.61 -22.37 13.24
C ALA A 20 -1.81 -21.04 13.98
N LEU A 21 -1.90 -19.94 13.21
CA LEU A 21 -2.19 -18.65 13.81
C LEU A 21 -3.53 -18.67 14.57
N PRO A 22 -3.66 -17.93 15.68
CA PRO A 22 -4.92 -17.83 16.41
C PRO A 22 -6.05 -17.31 15.51
N ALA A 23 -7.24 -17.94 15.63
CA ALA A 23 -8.43 -17.63 14.85
C ALA A 23 -9.59 -17.04 15.69
N THR A 24 -9.47 -17.07 17.02
CA THR A 24 -10.43 -16.47 17.96
C THR A 24 -9.76 -15.43 18.86
N PRO A 25 -10.51 -14.42 19.34
CA PRO A 25 -9.99 -13.44 20.30
C PRO A 25 -9.36 -14.05 21.55
N GLU A 26 -9.95 -15.12 22.10
CA GLU A 26 -9.46 -15.76 23.32
C GLU A 26 -8.12 -16.44 23.08
N ALA A 27 -7.99 -17.17 21.97
CA ALA A 27 -6.74 -17.82 21.60
C ALA A 27 -5.66 -16.79 21.28
N PHE A 28 -6.02 -15.69 20.60
CA PHE A 28 -5.09 -14.61 20.29
C PHE A 28 -4.57 -13.94 21.56
N ALA A 29 -5.48 -13.56 22.46
CA ALA A 29 -5.14 -12.92 23.74
C ALA A 29 -4.21 -13.80 24.57
N ALA A 30 -4.52 -15.10 24.70
CA ALA A 30 -3.65 -16.05 25.40
C ALA A 30 -2.27 -16.15 24.76
N ALA A 31 -2.19 -16.19 23.43
CA ALA A 31 -0.93 -16.38 22.71
C ALA A 31 0.01 -15.17 22.80
N VAL A 32 -0.54 -13.95 22.87
CA VAL A 32 0.25 -12.71 23.02
C VAL A 32 0.37 -12.22 24.46
N GLY A 33 -0.18 -12.95 25.43
CA GLY A 33 -0.15 -12.56 26.85
C GLY A 33 -1.03 -11.35 27.18
N ALA A 34 -2.08 -11.09 26.39
CA ALA A 34 -3.04 -10.02 26.64
C ALA A 34 -4.22 -10.51 27.50
N ARG A 35 -4.83 -9.59 28.26
CA ARG A 35 -6.04 -9.88 29.04
C ARG A 35 -7.25 -10.18 28.15
N LYS A 36 -7.33 -9.50 27.02
CA LYS A 36 -8.42 -9.58 26.05
C LYS A 36 -7.89 -9.16 24.68
N ALA A 37 -8.52 -9.67 23.63
CA ALA A 37 -8.30 -9.22 22.27
C ALA A 37 -9.64 -8.89 21.59
N TRP A 38 -9.55 -8.14 20.51
CA TRP A 38 -10.67 -7.73 19.65
C TRP A 38 -10.36 -8.12 18.21
N LEU A 39 -11.41 -8.42 17.46
CA LEU A 39 -11.32 -8.90 16.09
C LEU A 39 -12.41 -8.27 15.21
N GLY A 40 -11.97 -7.61 14.15
CA GLY A 40 -12.78 -7.14 13.04
C GLY A 40 -12.52 -7.96 11.78
N ARG A 41 -13.54 -8.16 10.95
CA ARG A 41 -13.44 -8.95 9.72
C ARG A 41 -14.07 -8.25 8.52
N ALA A 42 -13.40 -8.38 7.38
CA ALA A 42 -13.95 -8.15 6.05
C ALA A 42 -13.44 -9.29 5.12
N PRO A 43 -14.05 -9.53 3.95
CA PRO A 43 -13.54 -10.55 3.02
C PRO A 43 -12.04 -10.38 2.73
N GLY A 44 -11.23 -11.39 3.09
CA GLY A 44 -9.76 -11.35 2.93
C GLY A 44 -8.99 -10.48 3.94
N LEU A 45 -9.63 -9.96 4.99
CA LEU A 45 -9.00 -9.11 6.02
C LEU A 45 -9.44 -9.49 7.43
N GLU A 46 -8.47 -9.56 8.33
CA GLU A 46 -8.67 -9.56 9.79
C GLU A 46 -7.94 -8.38 10.43
N VAL A 47 -8.62 -7.70 11.35
CA VAL A 47 -8.06 -6.61 12.17
C VAL A 47 -8.07 -7.05 13.62
N TRP A 48 -6.89 -7.21 14.20
CA TRP A 48 -6.67 -7.69 15.56
C TRP A 48 -6.12 -6.56 16.41
N SER A 49 -6.59 -6.46 17.65
CA SER A 49 -5.95 -5.62 18.65
C SER A 49 -6.05 -6.24 20.04
N ASP A 50 -5.08 -5.92 20.89
CA ASP A 50 -5.02 -6.25 22.31
C ASP A 50 -5.49 -5.08 23.21
N GLU A 51 -5.98 -3.99 22.63
CA GLU A 51 -6.56 -2.84 23.33
C GLU A 51 -7.88 -2.37 22.69
N ASP A 52 -8.87 -2.04 23.53
CA ASP A 52 -10.19 -1.60 23.08
C ASP A 52 -10.13 -0.27 22.32
N GLU A 53 -9.32 0.68 22.81
CA GLU A 53 -9.19 2.00 22.20
C GLU A 53 -8.47 1.94 20.85
N GLY A 54 -7.37 1.18 20.79
CA GLY A 54 -6.66 0.93 19.54
C GLY A 54 -7.57 0.28 18.50
N PHE A 55 -8.36 -0.72 18.91
CA PHE A 55 -9.32 -1.38 18.04
C PHE A 55 -10.38 -0.43 17.47
N LYS A 56 -11.00 0.39 18.32
CA LYS A 56 -12.06 1.35 17.92
C LYS A 56 -11.54 2.39 16.92
N GLU A 57 -10.28 2.76 17.01
CA GLU A 57 -9.66 3.73 16.11
C GLU A 57 -9.40 3.16 14.71
N VAL A 58 -9.06 1.87 14.61
CA VAL A 58 -8.52 1.30 13.36
C VAL A 58 -9.45 0.34 12.63
N ASP A 59 -10.39 -0.35 13.30
CA ASP A 59 -11.21 -1.39 12.68
C ASP A 59 -12.05 -0.86 11.51
N GLU A 60 -12.89 0.15 11.76
CA GLU A 60 -13.76 0.70 10.72
C GLU A 60 -12.93 1.30 9.56
N PRO A 61 -11.90 2.14 9.80
CA PRO A 61 -11.05 2.63 8.72
C PRO A 61 -10.38 1.54 7.89
N ALA A 62 -9.80 0.51 8.52
CA ALA A 62 -9.12 -0.57 7.83
C ALA A 62 -10.10 -1.37 6.95
N ARG A 63 -11.25 -1.76 7.50
CA ARG A 63 -12.28 -2.50 6.74
C ARG A 63 -12.86 -1.67 5.61
N LYS A 64 -13.09 -0.38 5.83
CA LYS A 64 -13.55 0.55 4.79
C LYS A 64 -12.52 0.65 3.66
N ALA A 65 -11.24 0.90 3.98
CA ALA A 65 -10.17 0.97 2.99
C ALA A 65 -10.08 -0.32 2.16
N TRP A 66 -10.08 -1.48 2.83
CA TRP A 66 -10.00 -2.77 2.16
C TRP A 66 -11.18 -3.05 1.22
N THR A 67 -12.40 -2.73 1.68
CA THR A 67 -13.60 -2.88 0.86
C THR A 67 -13.54 -1.98 -0.38
N MET A 68 -13.15 -0.71 -0.20
CA MET A 68 -13.00 0.23 -1.31
C MET A 68 -11.94 -0.22 -2.32
N ALA A 69 -10.79 -0.71 -1.84
CA ALA A 69 -9.76 -1.27 -2.71
C ALA A 69 -10.29 -2.45 -3.54
N SER A 70 -11.03 -3.37 -2.92
CA SER A 70 -11.67 -4.51 -3.60
C SER A 70 -12.71 -4.06 -4.63
N GLU A 71 -13.51 -3.04 -4.32
CA GLU A 71 -14.47 -2.46 -5.25
C GLU A 71 -13.80 -1.76 -6.45
N TRP A 72 -12.70 -1.04 -6.21
CA TRP A 72 -11.99 -0.32 -7.27
C TRP A 72 -11.30 -1.25 -8.27
N ILE A 73 -10.83 -2.40 -7.81
CA ILE A 73 -10.23 -3.41 -8.68
C ILE A 73 -11.24 -4.40 -9.23
N GLY A 74 -12.47 -4.42 -8.69
CA GLY A 74 -13.57 -5.25 -9.20
C GLY A 74 -13.52 -6.71 -8.74
N GLY A 75 -12.86 -7.01 -7.62
CA GLY A 75 -12.63 -8.39 -7.18
C GLY A 75 -11.86 -8.52 -5.86
N PRO A 76 -11.46 -9.74 -5.47
CA PRO A 76 -10.64 -9.96 -4.28
C PRO A 76 -9.22 -9.42 -4.47
N LEU A 77 -8.67 -8.81 -3.41
CA LEU A 77 -7.32 -8.25 -3.41
C LEU A 77 -6.23 -9.32 -3.23
N LEU A 78 -6.58 -10.42 -2.57
CA LEU A 78 -5.68 -11.52 -2.24
C LEU A 78 -6.17 -12.82 -2.90
N PRO A 79 -5.28 -13.81 -3.09
CA PRO A 79 -5.69 -15.18 -3.39
C PRO A 79 -6.66 -15.74 -2.34
N GLU A 80 -7.55 -16.66 -2.74
CA GLU A 80 -8.63 -17.19 -1.89
C GLU A 80 -8.17 -17.84 -0.59
N ASP A 81 -6.93 -18.35 -0.55
CA ASP A 81 -6.32 -19.00 0.62
C ASP A 81 -5.56 -18.02 1.54
N GLN A 82 -5.61 -16.72 1.25
CA GLN A 82 -4.90 -15.69 1.98
C GLN A 82 -5.84 -14.70 2.69
N VAL A 83 -5.37 -14.23 3.84
CA VAL A 83 -6.04 -13.23 4.66
C VAL A 83 -4.99 -12.24 5.13
N ALA A 84 -5.17 -10.96 4.81
CA ALA A 84 -4.34 -9.90 5.37
C ALA A 84 -4.66 -9.75 6.87
N ARG A 85 -3.63 -9.69 7.71
CA ARG A 85 -3.79 -9.44 9.15
C ARG A 85 -3.21 -8.11 9.56
N VAL A 86 -4.06 -7.20 10.00
CA VAL A 86 -3.63 -6.00 10.74
C VAL A 86 -3.56 -6.36 12.22
N LEU A 87 -2.43 -6.09 12.86
CA LEU A 87 -2.15 -6.41 14.25
C LEU A 87 -1.75 -5.13 14.96
N VAL A 88 -2.64 -4.59 15.80
CA VAL A 88 -2.33 -3.45 16.68
C VAL A 88 -2.07 -4.00 18.07
N LEU A 89 -0.79 -4.16 18.38
CA LEU A 89 -0.30 -4.72 19.65
C LEU A 89 0.34 -3.61 20.49
N HIS A 90 -0.06 -3.50 21.75
CA HIS A 90 0.47 -2.49 22.64
C HIS A 90 1.68 -3.02 23.42
N GLY A 91 2.86 -2.66 22.94
CA GLY A 91 4.13 -2.93 23.62
C GLY A 91 4.96 -4.06 23.01
N GLU A 92 6.26 -3.97 23.25
CA GLU A 92 7.27 -4.86 22.69
C GLU A 92 7.05 -6.33 23.08
N GLU A 93 6.69 -6.61 24.33
CA GLU A 93 6.49 -7.98 24.84
C GLU A 93 5.47 -8.76 24.01
N ARG A 94 4.41 -8.10 23.54
CA ARG A 94 3.33 -8.74 22.77
C ARG A 94 3.72 -8.96 21.32
N LEU A 95 4.48 -8.03 20.74
CA LEU A 95 5.09 -8.20 19.42
C LEU A 95 6.09 -9.38 19.44
N GLN A 96 6.91 -9.47 20.49
CA GLN A 96 7.83 -10.59 20.69
C GLN A 96 7.09 -11.91 20.90
N ALA A 97 5.98 -11.92 21.64
CA ALA A 97 5.16 -13.12 21.85
C ALA A 97 4.46 -13.59 20.55
N TYR A 98 4.02 -12.66 19.70
CA TYR A 98 3.38 -12.99 18.42
C TYR A 98 4.38 -13.51 17.37
N PHE A 99 5.64 -13.07 17.41
CA PHE A 99 6.64 -13.38 16.39
C PHE A 99 6.89 -14.86 16.12
N PRO A 100 7.07 -15.73 17.13
CA PRO A 100 7.18 -17.18 16.90
C PRO A 100 5.98 -17.79 16.18
N LEU A 101 4.76 -17.28 16.41
CA LEU A 101 3.54 -17.74 15.75
C LEU A 101 3.55 -17.37 14.27
N PHE A 102 4.01 -16.15 13.96
CA PHE A 102 4.14 -15.69 12.58
C PHE A 102 5.23 -16.46 11.82
N VAL A 103 6.37 -16.72 12.46
CA VAL A 103 7.45 -17.56 11.89
C VAL A 103 6.94 -18.98 11.61
N ALA A 104 6.16 -19.57 12.53
CA ALA A 104 5.52 -20.87 12.34
C ALA A 104 4.56 -20.87 11.14
N GLU A 105 3.80 -19.79 10.95
CA GLU A 105 2.92 -19.62 9.79
C GLU A 105 3.70 -19.49 8.47
N CYS A 106 4.80 -18.73 8.45
CA CYS A 106 5.70 -18.66 7.29
C CYS A 106 6.23 -20.05 6.92
N GLN A 107 6.66 -20.83 7.91
CA GLN A 107 7.12 -22.21 7.72
C GLN A 107 6.02 -23.11 7.17
N ARG A 108 4.81 -23.02 7.72
CA ARG A 108 3.62 -23.78 7.28
C ARG A 108 3.26 -23.48 5.83
N ARG A 109 3.49 -22.24 5.38
CA ARG A 109 3.26 -21.79 4.00
C ARG A 109 4.46 -21.95 3.07
N HIS A 110 5.58 -22.47 3.57
CA HIS A 110 6.83 -22.61 2.81
C HIS A 110 7.36 -21.30 2.23
N VAL A 111 7.21 -20.20 2.97
CA VAL A 111 7.70 -18.86 2.58
C VAL A 111 8.79 -18.36 3.54
N PRO A 112 9.67 -17.45 3.09
CA PRO A 112 10.66 -16.86 3.97
C PRO A 112 10.01 -16.18 5.18
N ALA A 113 10.55 -16.45 6.36
CA ALA A 113 10.14 -15.76 7.59
C ALA A 113 10.96 -14.46 7.75
N PRO A 114 10.38 -13.43 8.39
CA PRO A 114 11.16 -12.26 8.79
C PRO A 114 12.29 -12.62 9.76
N GLY A 115 13.40 -11.89 9.67
CA GLY A 115 14.47 -11.95 10.66
C GLY A 115 14.03 -11.36 12.01
N ALA A 116 14.78 -11.63 13.07
CA ALA A 116 14.49 -11.09 14.41
C ALA A 116 14.60 -9.55 14.47
N ASP A 117 15.36 -8.97 13.56
CA ASP A 117 15.49 -7.52 13.35
C ASP A 117 14.19 -6.87 12.89
N PHE A 118 13.26 -7.62 12.28
CA PHE A 118 11.94 -7.12 11.91
C PHE A 118 11.16 -6.60 13.13
N VAL A 119 11.10 -7.39 14.21
CA VAL A 119 10.39 -6.99 15.44
C VAL A 119 11.03 -5.75 16.04
N GLN A 120 12.37 -5.69 16.08
CA GLN A 120 13.09 -4.50 16.53
C GLN A 120 12.86 -3.30 15.63
N GLY A 121 12.65 -3.52 14.33
CA GLY A 121 12.17 -2.52 13.38
C GLY A 121 10.83 -1.96 13.82
N VAL A 122 9.80 -2.82 13.96
CA VAL A 122 8.44 -2.44 14.37
C VAL A 122 8.43 -1.73 15.72
N VAL A 123 9.21 -2.20 16.69
CA VAL A 123 9.32 -1.56 18.02
C VAL A 123 9.90 -0.15 17.93
N ARG A 124 10.85 0.09 17.02
CA ARG A 124 11.50 1.41 16.86
C ARG A 124 10.72 2.37 15.98
N SER A 125 10.16 1.90 14.87
CA SER A 125 9.42 2.72 13.90
C SER A 125 7.93 2.84 14.22
N GLY A 126 7.43 2.04 15.16
CA GLY A 126 6.01 1.92 15.48
C GLY A 126 5.22 1.03 14.52
N SER A 127 5.82 0.57 13.42
CA SER A 127 5.12 -0.18 12.39
C SER A 127 6.03 -0.98 11.46
N GLY A 128 5.49 -2.05 10.89
CA GLY A 128 6.14 -2.82 9.83
C GLY A 128 5.15 -3.72 9.13
N LEU A 129 5.43 -4.05 7.87
CA LEU A 129 4.58 -4.90 7.06
C LEU A 129 5.37 -6.07 6.49
N TRP A 130 4.66 -7.16 6.21
CA TRP A 130 5.20 -8.37 5.61
C TRP A 130 4.26 -8.88 4.54
N SER A 131 4.78 -9.22 3.36
CA SER A 131 3.93 -9.54 2.21
C SER A 131 3.31 -10.93 2.29
N ASN A 132 4.06 -11.94 2.69
CA ASN A 132 3.61 -13.33 2.61
C ASN A 132 4.09 -14.13 3.83
N PRO A 133 3.19 -14.48 4.77
CA PRO A 133 1.76 -14.15 4.79
C PRO A 133 1.52 -12.64 4.96
N PRO A 134 0.45 -12.06 4.36
CA PRO A 134 0.20 -10.62 4.40
C PRO A 134 -0.13 -10.16 5.81
N ALA A 135 0.73 -9.32 6.39
CA ALA A 135 0.53 -8.78 7.72
C ALA A 135 1.03 -7.35 7.86
N VAL A 136 0.31 -6.55 8.64
CA VAL A 136 0.69 -5.21 9.10
C VAL A 136 0.77 -5.27 10.62
N TRP A 137 1.92 -4.89 11.17
CA TRP A 137 2.20 -4.92 12.59
C TRP A 137 2.37 -3.48 13.06
N ILE A 138 1.59 -3.11 14.06
CA ILE A 138 1.60 -1.79 14.65
C ILE A 138 1.93 -1.93 16.13
N ASN A 139 2.92 -1.16 16.59
CA ASN A 139 3.17 -0.96 18.01
C ASN A 139 2.31 0.21 18.50
N GLY A 140 1.17 -0.12 19.12
CA GLY A 140 0.22 0.87 19.64
C GLY A 140 0.79 1.78 20.74
N GLN A 141 1.90 1.40 21.36
CA GLN A 141 2.58 2.22 22.39
C GLN A 141 3.45 3.33 21.78
N ILE A 142 3.90 3.17 20.53
CA ILE A 142 4.85 4.09 19.88
C ILE A 142 4.13 5.11 19.01
N LEU A 143 3.11 4.67 18.27
CA LEU A 143 2.33 5.57 17.41
C LEU A 143 1.34 6.38 18.25
N HIS A 144 1.25 7.67 17.95
CA HIS A 144 0.21 8.51 18.54
C HIS A 144 -1.18 8.03 18.10
N LYS A 145 -2.18 8.18 18.96
CA LYS A 145 -3.56 7.73 18.69
C LYS A 145 -4.10 8.28 17.36
N ASP A 146 -3.82 9.54 17.08
CA ASP A 146 -4.25 10.22 15.85
C ASP A 146 -3.55 9.68 14.58
N ASP A 147 -2.44 8.94 14.72
CA ASP A 147 -1.66 8.41 13.60
C ASP A 147 -1.99 6.94 13.30
N LEU A 148 -2.61 6.24 14.25
CA LEU A 148 -2.88 4.80 14.16
C LEU A 148 -3.69 4.44 12.92
N ALA A 149 -4.84 5.09 12.72
CA ALA A 149 -5.73 4.80 11.60
C ALA A 149 -5.05 5.10 10.26
N THR A 150 -4.30 6.20 10.20
CA THR A 150 -3.50 6.59 9.04
C THR A 150 -2.46 5.53 8.70
N ARG A 151 -1.67 5.09 9.69
CA ARG A 151 -0.61 4.12 9.47
C ARG A 151 -1.15 2.75 9.07
N VAL A 152 -2.22 2.31 9.72
CA VAL A 152 -2.89 1.05 9.39
C VAL A 152 -3.41 1.06 7.95
N VAL A 153 -4.13 2.12 7.56
CA VAL A 153 -4.70 2.21 6.21
C VAL A 153 -3.59 2.30 5.16
N HIS A 154 -2.52 3.02 5.45
CA HIS A 154 -1.35 3.11 4.58
C HIS A 154 -0.71 1.75 4.33
N ASP A 155 -0.28 1.06 5.39
CA ASP A 155 0.45 -0.21 5.26
C ASP A 155 -0.44 -1.30 4.67
N LEU A 156 -1.76 -1.24 4.93
CA LEU A 156 -2.73 -2.11 4.28
C LEU A 156 -2.84 -1.81 2.77
N GLY A 157 -2.78 -0.54 2.39
CA GLY A 157 -2.70 -0.12 0.99
C GLY A 157 -1.43 -0.59 0.29
N ALA A 158 -0.29 -0.54 0.98
CA ALA A 158 0.96 -1.07 0.47
C ALA A 158 0.90 -2.60 0.27
N ILE A 159 0.32 -3.33 1.24
CA ILE A 159 0.04 -4.77 1.09
C ILE A 159 -0.89 -5.01 -0.11
N ALA A 160 -1.96 -4.24 -0.28
CA ALA A 160 -2.83 -4.39 -1.45
C ALA A 160 -2.05 -4.18 -2.75
N ALA A 161 -1.28 -3.10 -2.88
CA ALA A 161 -0.49 -2.79 -4.08
C ALA A 161 0.49 -3.92 -4.48
N ARG A 162 1.12 -4.56 -3.49
CA ARG A 162 1.96 -5.75 -3.67
C ARG A 162 1.21 -6.88 -4.35
N PHE A 163 0.01 -7.20 -3.86
CA PHE A 163 -0.82 -8.28 -4.43
C PHE A 163 -1.53 -7.91 -5.73
N LEU A 164 -1.70 -6.61 -6.01
CA LEU A 164 -2.20 -6.14 -7.30
C LEU A 164 -1.20 -6.36 -8.44
N THR A 165 0.10 -6.48 -8.14
CA THR A 165 1.14 -6.64 -9.18
C THR A 165 1.95 -7.92 -9.04
N SER A 166 1.67 -8.74 -8.02
CA SER A 166 2.36 -10.01 -7.81
C SER A 166 1.47 -11.01 -7.03
N PRO A 167 1.32 -12.26 -7.48
CA PRO A 167 0.58 -13.28 -6.74
C PRO A 167 1.28 -13.66 -5.43
N TYR A 168 2.56 -13.31 -5.28
CA TYR A 168 3.39 -13.60 -4.12
C TYR A 168 3.57 -12.40 -3.19
N GLY A 169 2.99 -11.24 -3.54
CA GLY A 169 3.17 -10.00 -2.79
C GLY A 169 4.57 -9.40 -2.91
N ASN A 170 5.26 -9.59 -4.03
CA ASN A 170 6.55 -8.94 -4.29
C ASN A 170 6.40 -7.41 -4.35
N GLN A 171 7.48 -6.67 -4.06
CA GLN A 171 7.47 -5.21 -4.01
C GLN A 171 6.94 -4.60 -5.32
N PRO A 172 5.89 -3.77 -5.30
CA PRO A 172 5.31 -3.18 -6.49
C PRO A 172 6.18 -2.00 -6.95
N PRO A 173 5.84 -1.34 -8.06
CA PRO A 173 6.39 -0.02 -8.37
C PRO A 173 6.10 0.97 -7.24
N GLU A 174 7.10 1.77 -6.87
CA GLU A 174 7.06 2.68 -5.72
C GLU A 174 5.90 3.70 -5.85
N CYS A 175 5.71 4.26 -7.06
CA CYS A 175 4.57 5.12 -7.38
C CYS A 175 3.21 4.45 -7.16
N LEU A 176 3.09 3.14 -7.39
CA LEU A 176 1.88 2.39 -7.11
C LEU A 176 1.70 2.13 -5.61
N GLU A 177 2.75 1.74 -4.88
CA GLU A 177 2.68 1.46 -3.43
C GLU A 177 2.10 2.67 -2.69
N GLU A 178 2.81 3.80 -2.74
CA GLU A 178 2.44 4.98 -1.99
C GLU A 178 1.27 5.74 -2.59
N GLY A 179 1.12 5.70 -3.92
CA GLY A 179 0.00 6.36 -4.57
C GLY A 179 -1.33 5.67 -4.23
N PHE A 180 -1.36 4.33 -4.20
CA PHE A 180 -2.54 3.56 -3.84
C PHE A 180 -2.83 3.65 -2.34
N ALA A 181 -1.80 3.55 -1.49
CA ALA A 181 -1.93 3.78 -0.05
C ALA A 181 -2.46 5.20 0.26
N GLY A 182 -1.91 6.22 -0.40
CA GLY A 182 -2.36 7.61 -0.33
C GLY A 182 -3.83 7.78 -0.72
N MET A 183 -4.24 7.12 -1.81
CA MET A 183 -5.63 7.14 -2.27
C MET A 183 -6.55 6.53 -1.21
N LEU A 184 -6.20 5.37 -0.66
CA LEU A 184 -6.99 4.72 0.38
C LEU A 184 -7.10 5.56 1.64
N MET A 185 -6.00 6.15 2.12
CA MET A 185 -6.01 7.02 3.29
C MET A 185 -7.01 8.18 3.12
N ARG A 186 -6.98 8.84 1.96
CA ARG A 186 -7.86 9.97 1.66
C ARG A 186 -9.35 9.58 1.71
N HIS A 187 -9.68 8.43 1.14
CA HIS A 187 -11.07 8.00 1.00
C HIS A 187 -11.62 7.32 2.26
N ALA A 188 -10.77 6.59 2.98
CA ALA A 188 -11.15 5.87 4.19
C ALA A 188 -11.24 6.81 5.40
N LEU A 189 -10.32 7.78 5.52
CA LEU A 189 -10.14 8.59 6.73
C LEU A 189 -10.75 9.99 6.58
N LYS A 190 -11.35 10.48 7.66
CA LYS A 190 -11.88 11.86 7.71
C LYS A 190 -10.77 12.91 7.80
N LYS A 191 -9.69 12.59 8.51
CA LYS A 191 -8.53 13.45 8.77
C LYS A 191 -7.26 12.59 8.82
N PRO A 192 -6.74 12.14 7.66
CA PRO A 192 -5.49 11.40 7.62
C PRO A 192 -4.32 12.27 8.10
N THR A 193 -3.42 11.75 8.91
CA THR A 193 -2.18 12.43 9.30
C THR A 193 -1.10 12.21 8.22
N GLY A 194 -0.09 13.06 8.15
CA GLY A 194 1.10 12.77 7.35
C GLY A 194 1.95 11.72 8.06
N LEU A 195 2.23 10.58 7.42
CA LEU A 195 3.11 9.55 7.99
C LEU A 195 4.58 9.95 7.84
N VAL A 196 5.45 9.46 8.74
CA VAL A 196 6.90 9.69 8.68
C VAL A 196 7.65 8.38 8.92
N SER A 197 8.17 7.73 7.89
CA SER A 197 9.19 6.68 8.01
C SER A 197 10.62 7.21 7.83
N HIS A 198 11.47 6.78 8.75
CA HIS A 198 12.87 7.16 8.85
C HIS A 198 13.75 5.98 8.41
N GLN A 199 14.09 5.91 7.13
CA GLN A 199 15.37 5.33 6.73
C GLN A 199 16.00 6.16 5.60
N GLY A 200 17.19 6.70 5.84
CA GLY A 200 18.08 7.22 4.79
C GLY A 200 17.79 8.62 4.20
N ALA A 201 16.61 9.21 4.40
CA ALA A 201 16.30 10.53 3.80
C ALA A 201 16.87 11.72 4.61
N ALA A 202 18.15 12.01 4.37
CA ALA A 202 18.84 13.31 4.42
C ALA A 202 18.20 14.45 5.26
N GLN A 203 18.45 14.48 6.57
CA GLN A 203 19.43 15.36 7.23
C GLN A 203 19.25 15.25 8.75
N ALA A 204 20.36 15.33 9.47
CA ALA A 204 20.41 15.27 10.92
C ALA A 204 19.57 16.38 11.59
N SER A 205 19.12 16.08 12.81
CA SER A 205 18.39 16.91 13.77
C SER A 205 16.92 17.21 13.46
N THR A 206 16.03 16.50 14.17
CA THR A 206 14.61 16.84 14.42
C THR A 206 13.80 17.22 13.17
N LEU A 207 13.51 16.23 12.33
CA LEU A 207 12.78 16.40 11.08
C LEU A 207 11.58 15.45 11.03
N HIS A 208 10.40 15.96 11.36
CA HIS A 208 9.12 15.29 11.12
C HIS A 208 8.60 15.64 9.72
N GLY A 209 8.13 14.66 8.94
CA GLY A 209 7.22 14.89 7.81
C GLY A 209 7.54 14.10 6.54
N TYR A 210 6.55 13.40 5.98
CA TYR A 210 6.47 13.11 4.54
C TYR A 210 5.80 14.30 3.84
N GLY A 211 6.24 14.63 2.62
CA GLY A 211 5.93 15.89 1.92
C GLY A 211 7.13 16.85 1.97
N VAL A 212 7.66 17.38 0.88
CA VAL A 212 7.32 18.66 0.22
C VAL A 212 8.21 18.82 -1.04
N PHE A 213 7.55 19.12 -2.16
CA PHE A 213 7.88 19.90 -3.38
C PHE A 213 9.35 20.24 -3.73
N ALA A 214 9.81 19.75 -4.89
CA ALA A 214 10.81 20.45 -5.68
C ALA A 214 10.12 21.60 -6.46
N GLY A 215 10.41 22.83 -6.06
CA GLY A 215 9.91 24.05 -6.72
C GLY A 215 9.52 25.21 -5.80
N ILE A 216 9.57 25.05 -4.46
CA ILE A 216 9.41 26.13 -3.49
C ILE A 216 10.64 26.10 -2.59
N GLY A 217 11.59 27.01 -2.83
CA GLY A 217 12.62 27.30 -1.84
C GLY A 217 11.97 27.77 -0.55
N ALA A 218 12.43 27.23 0.59
CA ALA A 218 12.14 27.67 1.95
C ALA A 218 10.71 27.43 2.50
N ALA A 219 10.20 26.19 2.45
CA ALA A 219 9.02 25.80 3.23
C ALA A 219 9.42 24.98 4.46
N SER A 220 9.34 25.64 5.62
CA SER A 220 9.38 25.10 6.98
C SER A 220 8.30 24.03 7.21
N ASN A 221 8.56 23.09 8.12
CA ASN A 221 7.60 22.09 8.62
C ASN A 221 6.40 22.76 9.31
N ASP A 222 5.36 23.11 8.55
CA ASP A 222 4.08 23.55 9.10
C ASP A 222 2.90 22.71 8.58
N TYR A 223 1.69 23.00 9.10
CA TYR A 223 0.41 22.35 8.82
C TYR A 223 0.07 22.20 7.31
N SER A 224 0.79 22.89 6.42
CA SER A 224 0.66 22.75 4.97
C SER A 224 0.95 21.34 4.42
N ASN A 225 1.60 20.45 5.18
CA ASN A 225 1.96 19.09 4.72
C ASN A 225 0.89 18.01 4.98
N HIS A 226 -0.21 18.37 5.63
CA HIS A 226 -1.32 17.46 5.90
C HIS A 226 -1.93 16.91 4.58
N PRO A 227 -2.34 15.63 4.47
CA PRO A 227 -2.92 15.09 3.23
C PRO A 227 -4.15 15.84 2.71
N ALA A 228 -4.95 16.42 3.61
CA ALA A 228 -6.03 17.36 3.27
C ALA A 228 -5.58 18.61 2.47
N SER A 229 -4.30 18.95 2.51
CA SER A 229 -3.71 20.07 1.76
C SER A 229 -3.19 19.64 0.39
N TRP A 230 -2.97 18.33 0.15
CA TRP A 230 -2.40 17.81 -1.10
C TRP A 230 -3.12 18.29 -2.36
N PRO A 231 -4.47 18.34 -2.41
CA PRO A 231 -5.14 18.83 -3.61
C PRO A 231 -4.89 20.32 -3.88
N GLY A 232 -4.79 21.13 -2.83
CA GLY A 232 -4.45 22.54 -2.98
C GLY A 232 -3.05 22.70 -3.57
N ILE A 233 -2.10 21.92 -3.08
CA ILE A 233 -0.71 22.06 -3.50
C ILE A 233 -0.50 21.55 -4.93
N LEU A 234 -1.11 20.43 -5.31
CA LEU A 234 -1.03 19.94 -6.69
C LEU A 234 -1.67 20.90 -7.69
N LYS A 235 -2.80 21.54 -7.33
CA LYS A 235 -3.39 22.58 -8.18
C LYS A 235 -2.43 23.74 -8.42
N GLN A 236 -1.74 24.18 -7.38
CA GLN A 236 -0.74 25.25 -7.50
C GLN A 236 0.47 24.80 -8.34
N ALA A 237 0.95 23.58 -8.15
CA ALA A 237 2.05 23.02 -8.92
C ALA A 237 1.70 22.90 -10.42
N VAL A 238 0.51 22.40 -10.74
CA VAL A 238 0.00 22.30 -12.12
C VAL A 238 -0.15 23.67 -12.78
N GLN A 239 -0.67 24.66 -12.04
CA GLN A 239 -0.75 26.05 -12.53
C GLN A 239 0.63 26.64 -12.81
N LYS A 240 1.66 26.28 -12.03
CA LYS A 240 3.04 26.69 -12.26
C LYS A 240 3.61 26.02 -13.51
N MET A 241 3.49 24.70 -13.63
CA MET A 241 3.96 23.93 -14.79
C MET A 241 3.35 24.42 -16.12
N ARG A 242 2.09 24.87 -16.12
CA ARG A 242 1.48 25.47 -17.33
C ARG A 242 2.07 26.82 -17.74
N LYS A 243 2.57 27.59 -16.79
CA LYS A 243 3.22 28.88 -17.06
C LYS A 243 4.64 28.70 -17.60
N GLU A 244 5.25 27.55 -17.32
CA GLU A 244 6.53 27.15 -17.85
C GLU A 244 6.35 26.70 -19.32
N LYS A 245 7.17 27.25 -20.21
CA LYS A 245 7.06 26.99 -21.67
C LYS A 245 7.65 25.64 -22.07
N GLU A 246 8.52 25.08 -21.23
CA GLU A 246 9.15 23.78 -21.42
C GLU A 246 8.85 22.91 -20.20
N LEU A 247 8.18 21.78 -20.42
CA LEU A 247 7.92 20.80 -19.38
C LEU A 247 9.21 20.03 -19.12
N GLU A 248 9.72 20.07 -17.88
CA GLU A 248 10.84 19.23 -17.49
C GLU A 248 10.45 17.74 -17.64
N PRO A 249 11.17 16.93 -18.44
CA PRO A 249 10.79 15.55 -18.72
C PRO A 249 10.57 14.70 -17.47
N LYS A 250 11.32 14.97 -16.40
CA LYS A 250 11.20 14.28 -15.10
C LYS A 250 9.86 14.52 -14.42
N SER A 251 9.18 15.63 -14.70
CA SER A 251 7.88 16.00 -14.12
C SER A 251 6.68 15.35 -14.83
N ARG A 252 6.93 14.54 -15.88
CA ARG A 252 5.86 13.83 -16.60
C ARG A 252 5.33 12.63 -15.80
N VAL A 253 4.06 12.31 -16.01
CA VAL A 253 3.38 11.17 -15.36
C VAL A 253 4.09 9.86 -15.66
N ASP A 254 4.50 9.66 -16.91
CA ASP A 254 5.17 8.43 -17.32
C ASP A 254 6.55 8.25 -16.68
N GLN A 255 7.25 9.34 -16.34
CA GLN A 255 8.53 9.28 -15.62
C GLN A 255 8.35 9.08 -14.12
N LEU A 256 7.27 9.61 -13.54
CA LEU A 256 6.91 9.35 -12.14
C LEU A 256 6.67 7.86 -11.88
N LEU A 257 6.07 7.15 -12.84
CA LEU A 257 5.87 5.70 -12.76
C LEU A 257 7.18 4.90 -12.68
N LEU A 258 8.31 5.46 -13.13
CA LEU A 258 9.60 4.78 -13.17
C LEU A 258 10.51 5.08 -11.97
N ARG A 259 10.17 6.07 -11.14
CA ARG A 259 11.04 6.48 -10.05
C ARG A 259 11.15 5.37 -9.00
N ASN A 260 12.36 5.16 -8.52
CA ASN A 260 12.64 4.26 -7.40
C ASN A 260 12.84 5.05 -6.09
N GLU A 261 12.94 4.34 -4.97
CA GLU A 261 13.12 4.91 -3.63
C GLU A 261 14.29 5.91 -3.53
N SER A 262 15.40 5.66 -4.25
CA SER A 262 16.59 6.52 -4.20
C SER A 262 16.43 7.84 -4.97
N GLU A 263 15.49 7.88 -5.91
CA GLU A 263 15.17 9.06 -6.72
C GLU A 263 13.98 9.85 -6.18
N TRP A 264 13.30 9.31 -5.18
CA TRP A 264 12.08 9.87 -4.65
C TRP A 264 12.33 11.13 -3.83
N ALA A 265 11.85 12.24 -4.37
CA ALA A 265 11.75 13.47 -3.62
C ALA A 265 10.51 13.40 -2.71
N ARG A 266 10.53 14.16 -1.62
CA ARG A 266 9.38 14.23 -0.70
C ARG A 266 8.06 14.66 -1.40
N ALA A 267 8.15 15.35 -2.54
CA ALA A 267 7.00 15.74 -3.36
C ALA A 267 6.29 14.55 -4.01
N ASP A 268 7.03 13.47 -4.27
CA ASP A 268 6.60 12.38 -5.15
C ASP A 268 5.46 11.56 -4.56
N TYR A 269 5.28 11.57 -3.23
CA TYR A 269 4.13 10.97 -2.57
C TYR A 269 2.80 11.63 -2.97
N ALA A 270 2.74 12.96 -2.99
CA ALA A 270 1.53 13.69 -3.40
C ALA A 270 1.26 13.51 -4.90
N TYR A 271 2.33 13.49 -5.72
CA TYR A 271 2.21 13.21 -7.14
C TYR A 271 1.77 11.77 -7.40
N ALA A 272 2.34 10.79 -6.71
CA ALA A 272 1.99 9.39 -6.81
C ALA A 272 0.53 9.18 -6.46
N TRP A 273 0.07 9.75 -5.34
CA TRP A 273 -1.35 9.71 -4.97
C TRP A 273 -2.24 10.28 -6.10
N ALA A 274 -1.94 11.48 -6.60
CA ALA A 274 -2.78 12.09 -7.62
C ALA A 274 -2.74 11.37 -8.97
N VAL A 275 -1.58 10.83 -9.36
CA VAL A 275 -1.43 10.00 -10.55
C VAL A 275 -2.25 8.72 -10.39
N ILE A 276 -2.15 8.04 -9.25
CA ILE A 276 -2.95 6.83 -9.01
C ILE A 276 -4.45 7.15 -8.94
N GLU A 277 -4.86 8.25 -8.31
CA GLU A 277 -6.26 8.72 -8.30
C GLU A 277 -6.79 8.99 -9.72
N PHE A 278 -5.96 9.62 -10.57
CA PHE A 278 -6.26 9.85 -11.98
C PHE A 278 -6.36 8.54 -12.78
N LEU A 279 -5.44 7.60 -12.57
CA LEU A 279 -5.44 6.29 -13.23
C LEU A 279 -6.62 5.44 -12.77
N PHE A 280 -7.06 5.57 -11.53
CA PHE A 280 -8.23 4.88 -10.98
C PHE A 280 -9.54 5.67 -11.11
N ASP A 281 -9.58 6.75 -11.88
CA ASP A 281 -10.80 7.52 -12.08
C ASP A 281 -11.77 6.77 -13.02
N PRO A 282 -12.97 6.38 -12.54
CA PRO A 282 -13.93 5.63 -13.35
C PRO A 282 -14.71 6.54 -14.32
N LEU A 283 -14.58 7.86 -14.19
CA LEU A 283 -15.26 8.86 -15.02
C LEU A 283 -14.32 9.47 -16.06
N GLU A 284 -13.02 9.21 -15.97
CA GLU A 284 -12.02 9.77 -16.86
C GLU A 284 -11.82 8.85 -18.08
N PRO A 285 -12.04 9.36 -19.31
CA PRO A 285 -11.78 8.60 -20.52
C PRO A 285 -10.28 8.57 -20.85
N TYR A 286 -9.92 7.77 -21.85
CA TYR A 286 -8.57 7.72 -22.43
C TYR A 286 -8.66 7.66 -23.96
N GLY A 287 -7.51 7.82 -24.62
CA GLY A 287 -7.38 7.66 -26.07
C GLY A 287 -8.32 8.56 -26.88
N GLY A 288 -8.90 8.01 -27.95
CA GLY A 288 -9.79 8.73 -28.86
C GLY A 288 -11.03 9.32 -28.19
N VAL A 289 -11.54 8.70 -27.12
CA VAL A 289 -12.70 9.20 -26.35
C VAL A 289 -12.32 10.46 -25.56
N ALA A 290 -11.10 10.51 -25.00
CA ALA A 290 -10.58 11.70 -24.32
C ALA A 290 -10.27 12.86 -25.27
N ALA A 291 -10.08 12.57 -26.56
CA ALA A 291 -9.84 13.56 -27.60
C ALA A 291 -11.14 14.13 -28.21
N ASP A 292 -12.31 13.55 -27.91
CA ASP A 292 -13.59 14.06 -28.42
C ASP A 292 -13.94 15.40 -27.75
N PRO A 293 -13.99 16.53 -28.50
CA PRO A 293 -14.34 17.84 -27.93
C PRO A 293 -15.78 17.90 -27.39
N LYS A 294 -16.62 16.90 -27.71
CA LYS A 294 -17.99 16.78 -27.18
C LYS A 294 -18.06 16.01 -25.87
N PHE A 295 -16.99 15.33 -25.46
CA PHE A 295 -16.98 14.61 -24.20
C PHE A 295 -17.21 15.59 -23.04
N LYS A 296 -18.21 15.28 -22.21
CA LYS A 296 -18.50 16.00 -20.98
C LYS A 296 -18.48 15.00 -19.84
N ARG A 297 -17.67 15.29 -18.83
CA ARG A 297 -17.56 14.46 -17.63
C ARG A 297 -18.93 14.37 -16.94
N GLY A 298 -19.48 13.16 -16.87
CA GLY A 298 -20.74 12.85 -16.19
C GLY A 298 -20.55 12.45 -14.73
N ALA A 299 -21.61 11.91 -14.13
CA ALA A 299 -21.60 11.36 -12.77
C ALA A 299 -21.56 9.82 -12.74
N THR A 300 -21.72 9.16 -13.89
CA THR A 300 -21.81 7.70 -14.01
C THR A 300 -20.49 7.12 -14.51
N PRO A 301 -19.94 6.07 -13.86
CA PRO A 301 -18.76 5.33 -14.34
C PRO A 301 -18.86 4.96 -15.82
N LEU A 302 -17.77 5.17 -16.56
CA LEU A 302 -17.64 4.73 -17.94
C LEU A 302 -17.22 3.26 -17.97
N ALA A 303 -17.78 2.50 -18.92
CA ALA A 303 -17.37 1.11 -19.15
C ALA A 303 -15.89 1.02 -19.59
N GLU A 304 -15.47 1.93 -20.45
CA GLU A 304 -14.06 2.15 -20.82
C GLU A 304 -13.59 3.44 -20.14
N SER A 305 -12.91 3.28 -19.02
CA SER A 305 -12.35 4.37 -18.21
C SER A 305 -10.87 4.14 -17.95
N ARG A 306 -10.17 5.17 -17.45
CA ARG A 306 -8.80 4.97 -16.97
C ARG A 306 -8.71 3.84 -15.96
N ARG A 307 -9.69 3.75 -15.04
CA ARG A 307 -9.77 2.66 -14.08
C ARG A 307 -9.80 1.28 -14.75
N SER A 308 -10.66 1.07 -15.75
CA SER A 308 -10.77 -0.24 -16.41
C SER A 308 -9.47 -0.63 -17.13
N VAL A 309 -8.78 0.35 -17.74
CA VAL A 309 -7.44 0.13 -18.32
C VAL A 309 -6.42 -0.22 -17.24
N THR A 310 -6.36 0.56 -16.16
CA THR A 310 -5.39 0.35 -15.09
C THR A 310 -5.59 -0.99 -14.39
N VAL A 311 -6.83 -1.42 -14.15
CA VAL A 311 -7.11 -2.76 -13.61
C VAL A 311 -6.57 -3.85 -14.54
N ALA A 312 -6.85 -3.75 -15.85
CA ALA A 312 -6.33 -4.71 -16.82
C ALA A 312 -4.79 -4.71 -16.93
N VAL A 313 -4.14 -3.56 -16.73
CA VAL A 313 -2.67 -3.47 -16.63
C VAL A 313 -2.17 -4.22 -15.39
N LEU A 314 -2.80 -4.01 -14.23
CA LEU A 314 -2.40 -4.65 -12.98
C LEU A 314 -2.58 -6.17 -13.04
N GLU A 315 -3.69 -6.65 -13.59
CA GLU A 315 -3.92 -8.07 -13.83
C GLU A 315 -2.82 -8.69 -14.69
N GLN A 316 -2.48 -8.04 -15.81
CA GLN A 316 -1.41 -8.51 -16.68
C GLN A 316 -0.03 -8.48 -16.00
N LEU A 317 0.27 -7.42 -15.23
CA LEU A 317 1.52 -7.36 -14.46
C LEU A 317 1.61 -8.48 -13.45
N ARG A 318 0.51 -8.77 -12.74
CA ARG A 318 0.44 -9.84 -11.75
C ARG A 318 0.71 -11.20 -12.39
N GLU A 319 0.12 -11.47 -13.55
CA GLU A 319 0.22 -12.76 -14.23
C GLU A 319 1.56 -12.97 -14.95
N GLU A 320 2.03 -11.95 -15.67
CA GLU A 320 3.20 -12.08 -16.56
C GLU A 320 4.51 -11.58 -15.92
N PHE A 321 4.44 -10.63 -14.99
CA PHE A 321 5.59 -9.93 -14.41
C PHE A 321 5.64 -9.99 -12.87
N GLY A 322 4.78 -10.80 -12.25
CA GLY A 322 4.67 -10.91 -10.79
C GLY A 322 5.95 -11.40 -10.10
N GLY A 323 6.84 -12.09 -10.84
CA GLY A 323 8.14 -12.55 -10.37
C GLY A 323 9.33 -11.60 -10.63
N ALA A 324 9.12 -10.50 -11.37
CA ALA A 324 10.19 -9.54 -11.67
C ALA A 324 10.58 -8.70 -10.44
N ASP A 325 11.62 -7.87 -10.54
CA ASP A 325 11.90 -6.86 -9.53
C ASP A 325 11.01 -5.61 -9.72
N ALA A 326 11.05 -4.70 -8.74
CA ALA A 326 10.22 -3.50 -8.77
C ALA A 326 10.53 -2.56 -9.97
N PRO A 327 11.81 -2.29 -10.33
CA PRO A 327 12.12 -1.47 -11.51
C PRO A 327 11.61 -2.06 -12.83
N ALA A 328 11.76 -3.38 -13.05
CA ALA A 328 11.24 -4.02 -14.25
C ALA A 328 9.70 -3.99 -14.30
N ARG A 329 9.03 -4.21 -13.16
CA ARG A 329 7.57 -4.01 -13.06
C ARG A 329 7.15 -2.59 -13.37
N ALA A 330 7.89 -1.59 -12.88
CA ALA A 330 7.60 -0.17 -13.11
C ALA A 330 7.69 0.19 -14.60
N ALA A 331 8.76 -0.27 -15.26
CA ALA A 331 8.93 -0.11 -16.71
C ALA A 331 7.76 -0.73 -17.48
N ARG A 332 7.41 -1.98 -17.15
CA ARG A 332 6.31 -2.66 -17.82
C ARG A 332 4.94 -2.05 -17.53
N MET A 333 4.70 -1.58 -16.31
CA MET A 333 3.47 -0.88 -15.94
C MET A 333 3.28 0.36 -16.81
N ARG A 334 4.32 1.18 -16.95
CA ARG A 334 4.30 2.36 -17.82
C ARG A 334 3.99 1.99 -19.27
N GLU A 335 4.68 0.99 -19.83
CA GLU A 335 4.46 0.52 -21.19
C GLU A 335 3.00 0.07 -21.40
N LEU A 336 2.50 -0.80 -20.53
CA LEU A 336 1.14 -1.33 -20.62
C LEU A 336 0.07 -0.25 -20.49
N VAL A 337 0.28 0.76 -19.63
CA VAL A 337 -0.63 1.92 -19.53
C VAL A 337 -0.70 2.66 -20.86
N LEU A 338 0.44 2.94 -21.50
CA LEU A 338 0.49 3.65 -22.78
C LEU A 338 -0.07 2.79 -23.93
N GLU A 339 0.32 1.51 -23.99
CA GLU A 339 -0.16 0.55 -25.01
C GLU A 339 -1.68 0.40 -24.96
N ARG A 340 -2.26 0.16 -23.77
CA ARG A 340 -3.70 -0.08 -23.61
C ARG A 340 -4.55 1.18 -23.71
N SER A 341 -4.00 2.33 -23.36
CA SER A 341 -4.69 3.62 -23.54
C SER A 341 -4.58 4.16 -24.97
N GLY A 342 -3.59 3.71 -25.75
CA GLY A 342 -3.27 4.27 -27.08
C GLY A 342 -2.75 5.71 -27.01
N GLU A 343 -2.27 6.16 -25.85
CA GLU A 343 -1.79 7.52 -25.62
C GLU A 343 -0.26 7.59 -25.73
N THR A 344 0.26 8.69 -26.28
CA THR A 344 1.68 9.04 -26.11
C THR A 344 1.93 9.55 -24.68
N PRO A 345 3.17 9.54 -24.19
CA PRO A 345 3.51 10.12 -22.89
C PRO A 345 3.02 11.57 -22.71
N GLU A 346 3.08 12.39 -23.77
CA GLU A 346 2.63 13.78 -23.78
C GLU A 346 1.10 13.87 -23.67
N GLN A 347 0.37 12.98 -24.35
CA GLN A 347 -1.10 12.93 -24.27
C GLN A 347 -1.56 12.51 -22.87
N LEU A 348 -0.93 11.48 -22.29
CA LEU A 348 -1.20 11.02 -20.93
C LEU A 348 -0.98 12.15 -19.91
N HIS A 349 0.16 12.83 -20.01
CA HIS A 349 0.46 13.96 -19.11
C HIS A 349 -0.50 15.13 -19.32
N ALA A 350 -0.82 15.49 -20.57
CA ALA A 350 -1.80 16.54 -20.84
C ALA A 350 -3.18 16.20 -20.27
N ALA A 351 -3.62 14.94 -20.36
CA ALA A 351 -4.86 14.47 -19.77
C ALA A 351 -4.84 14.59 -18.23
N PHE A 352 -3.76 14.17 -17.58
CA PHE A 352 -3.57 14.35 -16.14
C PHE A 352 -3.69 15.83 -15.74
N MET A 353 -3.03 16.74 -16.47
CA MET A 353 -3.08 18.17 -16.19
C MET A 353 -4.50 18.75 -16.32
N ARG A 354 -5.31 18.27 -17.27
CA ARG A 354 -6.73 18.65 -17.37
C ARG A 354 -7.54 18.08 -16.20
N TRP A 355 -7.28 16.83 -15.83
CA TRP A 355 -7.94 16.16 -14.72
C TRP A 355 -7.68 16.88 -13.39
N VAL A 356 -6.45 17.33 -13.14
CA VAL A 356 -6.09 18.06 -11.90
C VAL A 356 -6.96 19.33 -11.72
N GLU A 357 -7.28 20.00 -12.82
CA GLU A 357 -8.10 21.22 -12.79
C GLU A 357 -9.59 20.90 -12.65
N ALA A 358 -10.07 19.92 -13.41
CA ALA A 358 -11.50 19.66 -13.57
C ALA A 358 -12.07 18.74 -12.49
N ALA A 359 -11.28 17.76 -12.05
CA ALA A 359 -11.78 16.58 -11.33
C ALA A 359 -11.05 16.32 -10.01
N MET A 360 -9.80 16.77 -9.84
CA MET A 360 -9.08 16.51 -8.60
C MET A 360 -9.85 17.05 -7.39
N PRO A 361 -10.09 16.21 -6.35
CA PRO A 361 -11.07 16.58 -5.36
C PRO A 361 -10.58 17.76 -4.50
N LYS A 362 -11.48 18.68 -4.15
CA LYS A 362 -11.14 20.04 -3.68
C LYS A 362 -10.58 20.11 -2.25
N LYS A 363 -10.81 19.09 -1.42
CA LYS A 363 -10.40 18.98 -0.02
C LYS A 363 -9.94 17.57 0.27
#